data_AF-A0AAE1Q189-F1
#
_entry.id   AF-A0AAE1Q189-F1
#
_cell.length_a   1.000
_cell.length_b   1.000
_cell.length_c   1.000
_cell.angle_alpha   90.00
_cell.angle_beta   90.00
_cell.angle_gamma   90.00
#
_symmetry.space_group_name_H-M   'P 1'
#
loop_
_entity.id
_entity.type
_entity.pdbx_description
1 polymer ?
#
loop_
_entity_poly.entity_id
_entity_poly.type
_entity_poly.pdbx_seq_one_letter_code
_entity_poly.pdbx_strand_id
1 'polypeptide(L)'
;MDGMENVTRVVGDLLSLERLGTLFYVVSPSATTFKTLEEVPHYINEAIPWFMMSVVIEHFLGLLLLGRKPGRLADNLTSVGHATIYQSFK
;
A
#
# COMPACT_ATOMS: atom_id res chain seq x y z
N MET A 1 21.31 12.59 15.97
CA MET A 1 21.55 12.79 14.53
C MET A 1 21.46 11.47 13.76
N ASP A 2 21.94 10.37 14.32
CA ASP A 2 21.93 9.00 13.73
C ASP A 2 20.51 8.46 13.40
N GLY A 3 19.54 8.68 14.29
CA GLY A 3 18.15 8.25 14.05
C GLY A 3 17.44 8.97 12.90
N MET A 4 17.84 10.20 12.56
CA MET A 4 17.20 10.98 11.50
C MET A 4 17.68 10.52 10.11
N GLU A 5 18.95 10.13 9.99
CA GLU A 5 19.51 9.50 8.79
C GLU A 5 18.82 8.16 8.50
N ASN A 6 18.59 7.35 9.53
CA ASN A 6 17.94 6.05 9.37
C ASN A 6 16.49 6.20 8.88
N VAL A 7 15.76 7.20 9.37
CA VAL A 7 14.41 7.53 8.87
C VAL A 7 14.46 8.01 7.42
N THR A 8 15.42 8.86 7.06
CA THR A 8 15.56 9.33 5.68
C THR A 8 15.86 8.18 4.71
N ARG A 9 16.65 7.18 5.14
CA ARG A 9 16.94 5.98 4.33
C ARG A 9 15.72 5.10 4.17
N VAL A 10 15.01 4.80 5.26
CA VAL A 10 13.79 3.98 5.22
C VAL A 10 12.70 4.64 4.36
N VAL A 11 12.51 5.96 4.50
CA VAL A 11 11.55 6.71 3.69
C VAL A 11 12.01 6.78 2.23
N GLY A 12 13.31 6.92 1.96
CA GLY A 12 13.87 6.90 0.61
C GLY A 12 13.71 5.55 -0.08
N ASP A 13 13.96 4.46 0.64
CA ASP A 13 13.78 3.10 0.14
C ASP A 13 12.29 2.82 -0.09
N LEU A 14 11.42 3.22 0.84
CA LEU A 14 9.97 3.13 0.68
C LEU A 14 9.51 3.94 -0.53
N LEU A 15 9.89 5.20 -0.67
CA LEU A 15 9.46 6.06 -1.79
C LEU A 15 10.23 5.83 -3.10
N SER A 16 11.10 4.82 -3.16
CA SER A 16 11.87 4.54 -4.37
C SER A 16 10.96 4.34 -5.58
N LEU A 17 11.35 4.91 -6.72
CA LEU A 17 10.61 4.80 -7.98
C LEU A 17 10.47 3.35 -8.43
N GLU A 18 11.39 2.48 -8.02
CA GLU A 18 11.34 1.04 -8.28
C GLU A 18 10.20 0.39 -7.49
N ARG A 19 10.09 0.63 -6.18
CA ARG A 19 8.99 0.08 -5.37
C ARG A 19 7.63 0.67 -5.74
N LEU A 20 7.59 1.97 -6.02
CA LEU A 20 6.39 2.61 -6.53
C LEU A 20 6.03 2.06 -7.92
N GLY A 21 7.03 1.83 -8.78
CA GLY A 21 6.87 1.16 -10.06
C GLY A 21 6.31 -0.25 -9.91
N THR A 22 6.74 -1.02 -8.90
CA THR A 22 6.22 -2.37 -8.62
C THR A 22 4.73 -2.36 -8.31
N LEU A 23 4.20 -1.36 -7.59
CA LEU A 23 2.76 -1.23 -7.36
C LEU A 23 1.96 -1.06 -8.65
N PHE A 24 2.57 -0.43 -9.67
CA PHE A 24 1.97 -0.14 -10.97
C PHE A 24 2.46 -1.09 -12.08
N TYR A 25 3.21 -2.16 -11.74
CA TYR A 25 3.86 -3.07 -12.69
C TYR A 25 4.81 -2.40 -13.70
N VAL A 26 5.34 -1.23 -13.37
CA VAL A 26 6.36 -0.52 -14.16
C VAL A 26 7.76 -1.02 -13.76
N VAL A 27 7.96 -2.32 -13.90
CA VAL A 27 9.21 -3.03 -13.58
C VAL A 27 9.51 -4.08 -14.64
N SER A 28 10.80 -4.35 -14.88
CA SER A 28 11.20 -5.38 -15.85
C SER A 28 10.74 -6.76 -15.39
N PRO A 29 10.13 -7.60 -16.25
CA PRO A 29 9.72 -8.96 -15.89
C PRO A 29 10.88 -9.84 -15.40
N SER A 30 12.09 -9.59 -15.90
CA SER A 30 13.31 -10.29 -15.46
C SER A 30 13.68 -9.96 -14.02
N ALA A 31 13.22 -8.83 -13.46
CA ALA A 31 13.46 -8.42 -12.08
C ALA A 31 12.43 -8.98 -11.08
N THR A 32 11.29 -9.49 -11.57
CA THR A 32 10.22 -10.09 -10.74
C THR A 32 10.04 -11.59 -11.00
N THR A 33 10.99 -12.22 -11.70
CA THR A 33 11.00 -13.65 -11.99
C THR A 33 11.95 -14.37 -11.04
N PHE A 34 11.41 -15.26 -10.23
CA PHE A 34 12.15 -16.04 -9.24
C PHE A 34 12.21 -17.51 -9.64
N LYS A 35 13.35 -18.15 -9.39
CA LYS A 35 13.55 -19.56 -9.78
C LYS A 35 12.99 -20.51 -8.71
N THR A 36 12.99 -20.10 -7.45
CA THR A 36 12.46 -20.89 -6.33
C THR A 36 11.47 -20.06 -5.49
N LEU A 37 10.63 -20.74 -4.71
CA LEU A 37 9.57 -20.08 -3.91
C LEU A 37 10.16 -19.29 -2.74
N GLU A 38 11.33 -19.67 -2.26
CA GLU A 38 12.03 -19.02 -1.16
C GLU A 38 12.61 -17.65 -1.56
N GLU A 39 12.82 -17.43 -2.85
CA GLU A 39 13.27 -16.15 -3.41
C GLU A 39 12.11 -15.17 -3.59
N VAL A 40 10.87 -15.64 -3.49
CA VAL A 40 9.68 -14.79 -3.66
C VAL A 40 9.51 -13.89 -2.43
N PRO A 41 9.53 -12.55 -2.61
CA PRO A 41 9.36 -11.64 -1.51
C PRO A 41 7.93 -11.72 -0.94
N HIS A 42 7.80 -11.36 0.33
CA HIS A 42 6.51 -11.30 1.00
C HIS A 42 5.71 -10.07 0.55
N TYR A 43 5.08 -10.15 -0.62
CA TYR A 43 4.35 -9.05 -1.25
C TYR A 43 3.28 -8.43 -0.37
N ILE A 44 2.63 -9.20 0.50
CA ILE A 44 1.63 -8.67 1.44
C ILE A 44 2.27 -7.64 2.37
N ASN A 45 3.46 -7.97 2.91
CA ASN A 45 4.19 -7.09 3.82
C ASN A 45 4.69 -5.84 3.11
N GLU A 46 4.98 -5.94 1.81
CA GLU A 46 5.42 -4.82 1.00
C GLU A 46 4.27 -3.94 0.50
N ALA A 47 3.12 -4.53 0.18
CA ALA A 47 1.97 -3.83 -0.39
C ALA A 47 1.14 -3.08 0.67
N ILE A 48 1.07 -3.59 1.91
CA ILE A 48 0.28 -2.98 3.00
C ILE A 48 0.70 -1.52 3.26
N PRO A 49 2.00 -1.18 3.41
CA PRO A 49 2.43 0.21 3.64
C PRO A 49 1.94 1.17 2.56
N TRP A 50 1.99 0.73 1.30
CA TRP A 50 1.56 1.52 0.16
C TRP A 50 0.06 1.68 0.07
N PHE A 51 -0.68 0.59 0.32
CA PHE A 51 -2.13 0.63 0.42
C PHE A 51 -2.56 1.64 1.49
N MET A 52 -1.95 1.59 2.68
CA MET A 52 -2.25 2.52 3.77
C MET A 52 -1.94 3.98 3.40
N MET A 53 -0.80 4.22 2.73
CA MET A 53 -0.46 5.55 2.22
C MET A 53 -1.49 6.05 1.21
N SER A 54 -1.95 5.18 0.31
CA SER A 54 -2.94 5.55 -0.70
C SER A 54 -4.30 5.96 -0.11
N VAL A 55 -4.76 5.28 0.94
CA VAL A 55 -5.98 5.60 1.70
C VAL A 55 -5.88 6.97 2.37
N VAL A 56 -4.71 7.27 2.94
CA VAL A 56 -4.44 8.56 3.57
C VAL A 56 -4.47 9.68 2.54
N ILE A 57 -3.77 9.49 1.42
CA ILE A 57 -3.74 10.46 0.32
C ILE A 57 -5.15 10.72 -0.21
N GLU A 58 -5.91 9.66 -0.50
CA GLU A 58 -7.30 9.72 -0.95
C GLU A 58 -8.18 10.56 -0.01
N HIS A 59 -8.04 10.35 1.30
CA HIS A 59 -8.82 11.08 2.28
C HIS A 59 -8.46 12.58 2.31
N PHE A 60 -7.18 12.91 2.31
CA PHE A 60 -6.72 14.30 2.33
C PHE A 60 -7.10 15.05 1.04
N LEU A 61 -6.93 14.41 -0.12
CA LEU A 61 -7.35 14.97 -1.40
C LEU A 61 -8.87 15.18 -1.45
N GLY A 62 -9.67 14.21 -0.98
CA GLY A 62 -11.12 14.31 -0.94
C GLY A 62 -11.64 15.47 -0.09
N LEU A 63 -10.96 15.75 1.03
CA LEU A 63 -11.29 16.86 1.91
C LEU A 63 -10.83 18.22 1.37
N LEU A 64 -9.59 18.30 0.89
CA LEU A 64 -8.94 19.56 0.55
C LEU A 64 -9.31 20.06 -0.86
N LEU A 65 -9.44 19.16 -1.83
CA LEU A 65 -9.61 19.54 -3.23
C LEU A 65 -11.06 19.49 -3.70
N LEU A 66 -11.89 18.63 -3.12
CA LEU A 66 -13.22 18.33 -3.67
C LEU A 66 -14.39 18.86 -2.82
N GLY A 67 -14.16 19.36 -1.61
CA GLY A 67 -15.22 19.84 -0.70
C GLY A 67 -16.31 18.79 -0.42
N ARG A 68 -16.02 17.51 -0.69
CA ARG A 68 -16.97 16.40 -0.57
C ARG A 68 -17.12 16.03 0.90
N LYS A 69 -18.34 15.64 1.29
CA LYS A 69 -18.57 14.96 2.58
C LYS A 69 -17.61 13.77 2.66
N PRO A 70 -17.03 13.48 3.82
CA PRO A 70 -16.05 12.40 3.99
C PRO A 70 -16.74 11.03 3.85
N GLY A 71 -17.11 10.65 2.63
CA GLY A 71 -17.42 9.29 2.22
C GLY A 71 -16.12 8.61 1.87
N ARG A 72 -15.43 8.18 2.92
CA ARG A 72 -14.04 7.70 2.95
C ARG A 72 -13.99 6.26 2.49
N LEU A 73 -13.15 5.96 1.51
CA LEU A 73 -13.38 4.85 0.59
C LEU A 73 -12.75 3.55 1.05
N ALA A 74 -11.60 3.63 1.70
CA ALA A 74 -11.08 2.52 2.49
C ALA A 74 -12.08 1.99 3.54
N ASP A 75 -12.96 2.86 4.04
CA ASP A 75 -13.88 2.53 5.14
C ASP A 75 -15.05 1.68 4.65
N ASN A 76 -15.55 1.93 3.45
CA ASN A 76 -16.57 1.06 2.87
C ASN A 76 -15.99 -0.32 2.50
N LEU A 77 -14.74 -0.33 2.02
CA LEU A 77 -14.03 -1.52 1.58
C LEU A 77 -13.83 -2.52 2.72
N THR A 78 -13.52 -1.99 3.90
CA THR A 78 -13.31 -2.80 5.10
C THR A 78 -14.65 -3.24 5.72
N SER A 79 -15.70 -2.41 5.65
CA SER A 79 -17.01 -2.74 6.20
C SER A 79 -17.72 -3.90 5.48
N VAL A 80 -17.60 -3.99 4.16
CA VAL A 80 -18.15 -5.11 3.40
C VAL A 80 -17.33 -6.38 3.60
N GLY A 81 -16.00 -6.25 3.63
CA GLY A 81 -15.10 -7.38 3.92
C GLY A 81 -15.43 -8.05 5.26
N HIS A 82 -15.72 -7.24 6.28
CA HIS A 82 -16.11 -7.72 7.60
C HIS A 82 -17.49 -8.41 7.59
N ALA A 83 -18.47 -7.83 6.88
CA ALA A 83 -19.81 -8.37 6.83
C ALA A 83 -19.85 -9.75 6.15
N THR A 84 -19.06 -9.94 5.10
CA THR A 84 -19.00 -11.20 4.35
C THR A 84 -18.28 -12.30 5.13
N ILE A 85 -17.17 -11.98 5.79
CA ILE A 85 -16.48 -12.96 6.65
C ILE A 85 -17.41 -13.40 7.79
N TYR A 86 -18.17 -12.46 8.37
CA TYR A 86 -19.14 -12.73 9.44
C TYR A 86 -20.29 -13.65 9.03
N GLN A 87 -20.79 -13.57 7.79
CA GLN A 87 -21.82 -14.49 7.31
C GLN A 87 -21.30 -15.90 7.04
N SER A 88 -20.02 -16.05 6.70
CA SER A 88 -19.41 -17.34 6.38
C SER A 88 -19.28 -18.29 7.58
N PHE A 89 -19.45 -17.79 8.80
CA PHE A 89 -19.36 -18.57 10.05
C PHE A 89 -20.71 -18.68 10.78
N LYS A 90 -21.79 -18.27 10.12
CA LYS A 90 -23.16 -18.38 10.61
C LYS A 90 -23.90 -19.48 9.87
#